data_AF-A0A931ZUE7-F1
#
_entry.id   AF-A0A931ZUE7-F1
#
_cell.length_a   1.000
_cell.length_b   1.000
_cell.length_c   1.000
_cell.angle_alpha   90.00
_cell.angle_beta   90.00
_cell.angle_gamma   90.00
#
_symmetry.space_group_name_H-M   'P 1'
#
loop_
_entity.id
_entity.type
_entity.pdbx_description
1 polymer ?
#
loop_
_entity_poly.entity_id
_entity_poly.type
_entity_poly.pdbx_seq_one_letter_code
_entity_poly.pdbx_strand_id
1 'polypeptide(L)'
;LQSAKEIGSDFEVAGLLIEITEVHAIDATLAPAFFDALASVSSDFERHRVVSAVARQAKGDQAVLDRALDAAAGMRSDFELASFLAEVSASYPGDRPLPPSFLTAAATINSGFELRRALSGVVTRGGATSAQLASVLEAAGGITSDFELAELLVMIAQRYPLDDVLRPAYFAAAGRVRGAAERSRR
;
A
#
# COMPACT_ATOMS: atom_id res chain seq x y z
N LEU A 1 18.21 7.30 -19.87
CA LEU A 1 16.83 6.77 -19.78
C LEU A 1 16.25 6.40 -21.15
N GLN A 2 16.58 7.10 -22.26
CA GLN A 2 16.29 6.62 -23.62
C GLN A 2 16.83 5.18 -23.85
N SER A 3 18.04 4.88 -23.35
CA SER A 3 18.64 3.54 -23.41
C SER A 3 17.91 2.47 -22.60
N ALA A 4 17.10 2.81 -21.59
CA ALA A 4 16.32 1.81 -20.84
C ALA A 4 15.19 1.20 -21.69
N LYS A 5 14.76 1.89 -22.76
CA LYS A 5 13.80 1.37 -23.74
C LYS A 5 14.46 0.44 -24.78
N GLU A 6 15.79 0.38 -24.81
CA GLU A 6 16.60 -0.47 -25.71
C GLU A 6 17.40 -1.55 -24.95
N ILE A 7 17.45 -1.47 -23.60
CA ILE A 7 17.99 -2.49 -22.69
C ILE A 7 16.96 -3.59 -22.52
N GLY A 8 17.44 -4.83 -22.35
CA GLY A 8 16.67 -6.07 -22.38
C GLY A 8 15.71 -6.26 -21.21
N SER A 9 15.66 -7.49 -20.69
CA SER A 9 14.57 -7.98 -19.83
C SER A 9 14.19 -7.03 -18.68
N ASP A 10 12.97 -7.18 -18.15
CA ASP A 10 12.49 -6.43 -16.97
C ASP A 10 13.51 -6.36 -15.82
N PHE A 11 14.30 -7.42 -15.63
CA PHE A 11 15.38 -7.50 -14.65
C PHE A 11 16.50 -6.47 -14.89
N GLU A 12 16.91 -6.26 -16.13
CA GLU A 12 17.98 -5.31 -16.49
C GLU A 12 17.49 -3.86 -16.33
N VAL A 13 16.26 -3.58 -16.76
CA VAL A 13 15.63 -2.27 -16.58
C VAL A 13 15.48 -1.96 -15.09
N ALA A 14 14.96 -2.90 -14.30
CA ALA A 14 14.84 -2.74 -12.86
C ALA A 14 16.19 -2.59 -12.16
N GLY A 15 17.20 -3.36 -12.57
CA GLY A 15 18.57 -3.23 -12.06
C GLY A 15 19.14 -1.83 -12.28
N LEU A 16 19.00 -1.30 -13.49
CA LEU A 16 19.44 0.06 -13.81
C LEU A 16 18.68 1.12 -13.00
N LEU A 17 17.36 0.98 -12.87
CA LEU A 17 16.56 1.91 -12.07
C LEU A 17 16.95 1.89 -10.59
N ILE A 18 17.22 0.71 -10.03
CA ILE A 18 17.71 0.57 -8.65
C ILE A 18 19.08 1.25 -8.50
N GLU A 19 20.03 1.01 -9.42
CA GLU A 19 21.34 1.68 -9.39
C GLU A 19 21.18 3.20 -9.43
N ILE A 20 20.28 3.74 -10.26
CA ILE A 20 19.97 5.17 -10.29
C ILE A 20 19.50 5.67 -8.91
N THR A 21 18.68 4.92 -8.18
CA THR A 21 18.27 5.29 -6.82
C THR A 21 19.41 5.24 -5.78
N GLU A 22 20.52 4.58 -6.07
CA GLU A 22 21.70 4.57 -5.18
C GLU A 22 22.58 5.80 -5.39
N VAL A 23 22.62 6.34 -6.63
CA VAL A 23 23.50 7.45 -7.00
C VAL A 23 22.82 8.81 -7.15
N HIS A 24 21.51 8.84 -7.42
CA HIS A 24 20.76 10.07 -7.73
C HIS A 24 19.42 10.12 -7.01
N ALA A 25 19.15 11.21 -6.30
CA ALA A 25 17.83 11.46 -5.72
C ALA A 25 16.76 11.52 -6.83
N ILE A 26 15.63 10.84 -6.61
CA ILE A 26 14.47 10.94 -7.50
C ILE A 26 13.78 12.29 -7.27
N ASP A 27 14.33 13.36 -7.85
CA ASP A 27 13.80 14.72 -7.77
C ASP A 27 12.78 15.01 -8.88
N ALA A 28 12.24 16.24 -8.89
CA ALA A 28 11.25 16.65 -9.89
C ALA A 28 11.75 16.58 -11.35
N THR A 29 13.07 16.61 -11.56
CA THR A 29 13.69 16.56 -12.89
C THR A 29 13.82 15.11 -13.36
N LEU A 30 14.26 14.22 -12.47
CA LEU A 30 14.50 12.80 -12.79
C LEU A 30 13.21 11.98 -12.76
N ALA A 31 12.25 12.31 -11.87
CA ALA A 31 11.05 11.53 -11.65
C ALA A 31 10.27 11.18 -12.93
N PRO A 32 9.96 12.11 -13.86
CA PRO A 32 9.16 11.76 -15.03
C PRO A 32 9.78 10.64 -15.86
N ALA A 33 11.06 10.81 -16.23
CA ALA A 33 11.75 9.83 -17.06
C ALA A 33 12.04 8.51 -16.32
N PHE A 34 12.23 8.57 -14.99
CA PHE A 34 12.41 7.39 -14.15
C PHE A 34 11.13 6.55 -14.11
N PHE A 35 9.99 7.17 -13.80
CA PHE A 35 8.71 6.48 -13.69
C PHE A 35 8.16 6.04 -15.05
N ASP A 36 8.47 6.74 -16.14
CA ASP A 36 8.20 6.28 -17.51
C ASP A 36 8.96 4.97 -17.85
N ALA A 37 10.21 4.85 -17.41
CA ALA A 37 10.99 3.62 -17.59
C ALA A 37 10.50 2.49 -16.67
N LEU A 38 10.11 2.81 -15.43
CA LEU A 38 9.45 1.83 -14.56
C LEU A 38 8.12 1.34 -15.15
N ALA A 39 7.38 2.22 -15.83
CA ALA A 39 6.11 1.86 -16.45
C ALA A 39 6.26 0.78 -17.53
N SER A 40 7.42 0.67 -18.20
CA SER A 40 7.69 -0.40 -19.17
C SER A 40 8.07 -1.74 -18.55
N VAL A 41 8.35 -1.80 -17.24
CA VAL A 41 8.64 -3.06 -16.54
C VAL A 41 7.34 -3.83 -16.33
N SER A 42 7.25 -5.04 -16.88
CA SER A 42 6.02 -5.85 -16.87
C SER A 42 5.89 -6.81 -15.68
N SER A 43 7.03 -7.22 -15.11
CA SER A 43 7.12 -8.07 -13.93
C SER A 43 6.79 -7.27 -12.66
N ASP A 44 5.74 -7.68 -11.96
CA ASP A 44 5.35 -7.05 -10.68
C ASP A 44 6.43 -7.21 -9.61
N PHE A 45 7.18 -8.32 -9.63
CA PHE A 45 8.32 -8.53 -8.74
C PHE A 45 9.42 -7.50 -8.99
N GLU A 46 9.76 -7.24 -10.27
CA GLU A 46 10.78 -6.24 -10.62
C GLU A 46 10.28 -4.82 -10.33
N ARG A 47 9.00 -4.54 -10.60
CA ARG A 47 8.37 -3.28 -10.19
C ARG A 47 8.48 -3.07 -8.68
N HIS A 48 8.19 -4.10 -7.89
CA HIS A 48 8.27 -4.05 -6.42
C HIS A 48 9.68 -3.72 -5.97
N ARG A 49 10.69 -4.41 -6.50
CA ARG A 49 12.09 -4.10 -6.18
C ARG A 49 12.44 -2.63 -6.42
N VAL A 50 12.00 -2.06 -7.55
CA VAL A 50 12.27 -0.65 -7.88
C VAL A 50 11.53 0.30 -6.94
N VAL A 51 10.22 0.13 -6.73
CA VAL A 51 9.47 1.05 -5.85
C VAL A 51 9.91 0.96 -4.39
N SER A 52 10.37 -0.20 -3.92
CA SER A 52 10.98 -0.35 -2.60
C SER A 52 12.30 0.41 -2.49
N ALA A 53 13.13 0.39 -3.54
CA ALA A 53 14.37 1.19 -3.58
C ALA A 53 14.06 2.70 -3.54
N VAL A 54 13.08 3.15 -4.32
CA VAL A 54 12.61 4.55 -4.32
C VAL A 54 12.09 4.96 -2.93
N ALA A 55 11.22 4.15 -2.31
CA ALA A 55 10.65 4.46 -0.99
C ALA A 55 11.73 4.54 0.11
N ARG A 56 12.73 3.66 0.08
CA ARG A 56 13.88 3.71 1.01
C ARG A 56 14.73 4.97 0.79
N GLN A 57 14.97 5.34 -0.46
CA GLN A 57 15.72 6.55 -0.80
C GLN A 57 14.98 7.82 -0.35
N ALA A 58 13.65 7.85 -0.52
CA ALA A 58 12.81 9.01 -0.22
C ALA A 58 12.95 9.49 1.23
N LYS A 59 13.30 8.60 2.18
CA LYS A 59 13.53 8.92 3.61
C LYS A 59 12.41 9.80 4.22
N GLY A 60 11.17 9.59 3.79
CA GLY A 60 10.01 10.36 4.25
C GLY A 60 9.61 11.57 3.38
N ASP A 61 10.21 11.76 2.20
CA ASP A 61 9.69 12.68 1.17
C ASP A 61 8.33 12.17 0.66
N GLN A 62 7.28 12.95 0.93
CA GLN A 62 5.92 12.60 0.57
C GLN A 62 5.69 12.57 -0.95
N ALA A 63 6.27 13.50 -1.70
CA ALA A 63 6.02 13.61 -3.14
C ALA A 63 6.70 12.48 -3.93
N VAL A 64 7.81 11.95 -3.42
CA VAL A 64 8.48 10.77 -3.97
C VAL A 64 7.75 9.50 -3.56
N LEU A 65 7.31 9.39 -2.30
CA LEU A 65 6.52 8.26 -1.83
C LEU A 65 5.18 8.14 -2.58
N ASP A 66 4.48 9.25 -2.81
CA ASP A 66 3.22 9.26 -3.57
C ASP A 66 3.41 8.69 -4.97
N ARG A 67 4.48 9.07 -5.69
CA ARG A 67 4.77 8.51 -7.01
C ARG A 67 5.12 7.02 -6.96
N ALA A 68 5.83 6.57 -5.93
CA ALA A 68 6.14 5.16 -5.75
C ALA A 68 4.87 4.33 -5.48
N LEU A 69 3.95 4.86 -4.66
CA LEU A 69 2.64 4.26 -4.38
C LEU A 69 1.75 4.23 -5.62
N ASP A 70 1.70 5.32 -6.40
CA ASP A 70 0.95 5.37 -7.66
C ASP A 70 1.50 4.38 -8.69
N ALA A 71 2.83 4.25 -8.79
CA ALA A 71 3.45 3.27 -9.67
C ALA A 71 3.14 1.83 -9.22
N ALA A 72 3.16 1.57 -7.91
CA ALA A 72 2.86 0.26 -7.34
C ALA A 72 1.38 -0.13 -7.48
N ALA A 73 0.45 0.83 -7.46
CA ALA A 73 -0.98 0.58 -7.66
C ALA A 73 -1.30 -0.10 -9.01
N GLY A 74 -0.39 0.00 -9.99
CA GLY A 74 -0.48 -0.69 -11.27
C GLY A 74 -0.02 -2.16 -11.28
N MET A 75 0.47 -2.69 -10.15
CA MET A 75 0.84 -4.11 -10.04
C MET A 75 -0.40 -5.01 -10.06
N ARG A 76 -0.30 -6.18 -10.69
CA ARG A 76 -1.40 -7.16 -10.75
C ARG A 76 -1.30 -8.22 -9.64
N SER A 77 -0.08 -8.47 -9.16
CA SER A 77 0.16 -9.35 -8.03
C SER A 77 -0.21 -8.65 -6.72
N ASP A 78 -1.36 -9.05 -6.16
CA ASP A 78 -1.81 -8.65 -4.82
C ASP A 78 -0.71 -8.86 -3.76
N PHE A 79 0.07 -9.95 -3.88
CA PHE A 79 1.15 -10.26 -2.97
C PHE A 79 2.32 -9.28 -3.07
N GLU A 80 2.74 -8.91 -4.28
CA GLU A 80 3.85 -7.95 -4.47
C GLU A 80 3.43 -6.57 -3.95
N LEU A 81 2.21 -6.13 -4.29
CA LEU A 81 1.68 -4.86 -3.83
C LEU A 81 1.53 -4.81 -2.31
N ALA A 82 0.92 -5.83 -1.69
CA ALA A 82 0.80 -5.88 -0.24
C ALA A 82 2.15 -5.98 0.48
N SER A 83 3.15 -6.62 -0.13
CA SER A 83 4.51 -6.66 0.41
C SER A 83 5.16 -5.28 0.38
N PHE A 84 5.05 -4.55 -0.74
CA PHE A 84 5.53 -3.18 -0.84
C PHE A 84 4.85 -2.26 0.19
N LEU A 85 3.52 -2.34 0.33
CA LEU A 85 2.77 -1.53 1.31
C LEU A 85 3.15 -1.87 2.77
N ALA A 86 3.48 -3.13 3.05
CA ALA A 86 4.02 -3.52 4.35
C ALA A 86 5.43 -2.91 4.60
N GLU A 87 6.30 -2.90 3.59
CA GLU A 87 7.62 -2.25 3.67
C GLU A 87 7.49 -0.74 3.92
N VAL A 88 6.59 -0.07 3.20
CA VAL A 88 6.30 1.37 3.39
C VAL A 88 5.79 1.61 4.82
N SER A 89 4.85 0.80 5.31
CA SER A 89 4.31 0.95 6.67
C SER A 89 5.39 0.81 7.76
N ALA A 90 6.34 -0.11 7.55
CA ALA A 90 7.42 -0.39 8.50
C ALA A 90 8.56 0.64 8.48
N SER A 91 8.85 1.24 7.31
CA SER A 91 10.00 2.13 7.13
C SER A 91 9.65 3.61 7.15
N TYR A 92 8.40 3.99 6.88
CA TYR A 92 7.98 5.39 6.84
C TYR A 92 7.91 6.00 8.25
N PRO A 93 8.37 7.26 8.46
CA PRO A 93 8.45 7.87 9.79
C PRO A 93 7.14 7.83 10.58
N GLY A 94 7.17 7.23 11.78
CA GLY A 94 6.00 6.97 12.63
C GLY A 94 5.25 8.21 13.12
N ASP A 95 5.95 9.36 13.17
CA ASP A 95 5.41 10.68 13.51
C ASP A 95 4.61 11.31 12.35
N ARG A 96 4.60 10.68 11.17
CA ARG A 96 3.88 11.15 10.00
C ARG A 96 2.76 10.18 9.62
N PRO A 97 1.59 10.72 9.22
CA PRO A 97 0.56 9.90 8.60
C PRO A 97 1.06 9.33 7.27
N LEU A 98 0.67 8.10 6.96
CA LEU A 98 0.80 7.57 5.60
C LEU A 98 -0.07 8.40 4.64
N PRO A 99 0.41 8.67 3.41
CA PRO A 99 -0.34 9.48 2.47
C PRO A 99 -1.60 8.77 1.96
N PRO A 100 -2.62 9.51 1.47
CA PRO A 100 -3.84 8.90 0.92
C PRO A 100 -3.59 7.91 -0.23
N SER A 101 -2.55 8.13 -1.04
CA SER A 101 -2.08 7.23 -2.10
C SER A 101 -1.80 5.81 -1.59
N PHE A 102 -1.45 5.64 -0.31
CA PHE A 102 -1.27 4.33 0.31
C PHE A 102 -2.58 3.53 0.32
N LEU A 103 -3.68 4.15 0.74
CA LEU A 103 -5.00 3.51 0.78
C LEU A 103 -5.57 3.33 -0.64
N THR A 104 -5.30 4.27 -1.55
CA THR A 104 -5.62 4.11 -2.97
C THR A 104 -4.94 2.88 -3.57
N ALA A 105 -3.64 2.70 -3.33
CA ALA A 105 -2.91 1.52 -3.77
C ALA A 105 -3.43 0.25 -3.09
N ALA A 106 -3.67 0.26 -1.77
CA ALA A 106 -4.22 -0.89 -1.07
C ALA A 106 -5.58 -1.31 -1.66
N ALA A 107 -6.43 -0.36 -2.06
CA ALA A 107 -7.76 -0.63 -2.61
C ALA A 107 -7.74 -1.35 -3.98
N THR A 108 -6.58 -1.47 -4.66
CA THR A 108 -6.47 -2.28 -5.89
C THR A 108 -6.21 -3.76 -5.61
N ILE A 109 -5.94 -4.14 -4.35
CA ILE A 109 -5.71 -5.52 -3.92
C ILE A 109 -7.03 -6.29 -3.87
N ASN A 110 -7.09 -7.44 -4.55
CA ASN A 110 -8.30 -8.26 -4.65
C ASN A 110 -8.37 -9.36 -3.58
N SER A 111 -7.24 -9.90 -3.18
CA SER A 111 -7.13 -10.88 -2.10
C SER A 111 -7.43 -10.24 -0.76
N GLY A 112 -8.50 -10.68 -0.09
CA GLY A 112 -8.89 -10.18 1.23
C GLY A 112 -7.79 -10.35 2.29
N PHE A 113 -6.99 -11.42 2.18
CA PHE A 113 -5.84 -11.65 3.05
C PHE A 113 -4.74 -10.60 2.81
N GLU A 114 -4.41 -10.34 1.55
CA GLU A 114 -3.36 -9.37 1.19
C GLU A 114 -3.79 -7.93 1.49
N LEU A 115 -5.07 -7.61 1.24
CA LEU A 115 -5.65 -6.33 1.58
C LEU A 115 -5.62 -6.11 3.10
N ARG A 116 -6.04 -7.11 3.89
CA ARG A 116 -5.90 -7.05 5.35
C ARG A 116 -4.44 -6.85 5.76
N ARG A 117 -3.50 -7.58 5.17
CA ARG A 117 -2.06 -7.47 5.46
C ARG A 117 -1.56 -6.04 5.25
N ALA A 118 -1.92 -5.43 4.11
CA ALA A 118 -1.57 -4.04 3.81
C ALA A 118 -2.20 -3.05 4.81
N LEU A 119 -3.51 -3.16 5.06
CA LEU A 119 -4.24 -2.26 5.98
C LEU A 119 -3.78 -2.40 7.44
N SER A 120 -3.36 -3.61 7.85
CA SER A 120 -2.78 -3.86 9.18
C SER A 120 -1.51 -3.04 9.42
N GLY A 121 -0.76 -2.69 8.37
CA GLY A 121 0.40 -1.81 8.48
C GLY A 121 0.06 -0.43 9.04
N VAL A 122 -1.07 0.15 8.62
CA VAL A 122 -1.57 1.45 9.12
C VAL A 122 -1.94 1.36 10.60
N VAL A 123 -2.55 0.25 11.00
CA VAL A 123 -3.01 0.04 12.39
C VAL A 123 -1.84 -0.23 13.32
N THR A 124 -0.88 -1.06 12.89
CA THR A 124 0.20 -1.56 13.74
C THR A 124 1.31 -0.56 13.99
N ARG A 125 1.60 0.33 13.03
CA ARG A 125 2.64 1.37 13.18
C ARG A 125 2.33 2.43 14.23
N GLY A 126 1.06 2.55 14.65
CA GLY A 126 0.63 3.53 15.65
C GLY A 126 0.45 4.94 15.07
N GLY A 127 -0.12 5.83 15.88
CA GLY A 127 -0.29 7.25 15.52
C GLY A 127 -1.40 7.54 14.50
N ALA A 128 -2.18 6.54 14.08
CA ALA A 128 -3.31 6.76 13.21
C ALA A 128 -4.43 7.52 13.95
N THR A 129 -4.94 8.57 13.32
CA THR A 129 -6.12 9.30 13.81
C THR A 129 -7.39 8.47 13.57
N SER A 130 -8.45 8.76 14.33
CA SER A 130 -9.77 8.15 14.15
C SER A 130 -10.31 8.32 12.72
N ALA A 131 -10.03 9.46 12.08
CA ALA A 131 -10.37 9.70 10.67
C ALA A 131 -9.59 8.78 9.72
N GLN A 132 -8.29 8.59 9.93
CA GLN A 132 -7.51 7.66 9.11
C GLN A 132 -7.94 6.21 9.31
N LEU A 133 -8.28 5.81 10.54
CA LEU A 133 -8.82 4.48 10.81
C LEU A 133 -10.20 4.28 10.18
N ALA A 134 -11.01 5.34 10.09
CA ALA A 134 -12.25 5.30 9.31
C ALA A 134 -11.97 5.06 7.81
N SER A 135 -11.00 5.75 7.22
CA SER A 135 -10.58 5.48 5.83
C SER A 135 -10.00 4.08 5.63
N VAL A 136 -9.29 3.53 6.62
CA VAL A 136 -8.84 2.12 6.60
C VAL A 136 -10.05 1.17 6.56
N LEU A 137 -11.10 1.43 7.34
CA LEU A 137 -12.31 0.62 7.36
C LEU A 137 -13.14 0.76 6.07
N GLU A 138 -13.12 1.94 5.45
CA GLU A 138 -13.68 2.14 4.11
C GLU A 138 -12.93 1.30 3.06
N ALA A 139 -11.59 1.31 3.07
CA ALA A 139 -10.78 0.46 2.20
C ALA A 139 -10.98 -1.04 2.48
N ALA A 140 -11.18 -1.43 3.75
CA ALA A 140 -11.59 -2.78 4.14
C ALA A 140 -12.96 -3.19 3.56
N GLY A 141 -13.69 -2.24 2.96
CA GLY A 141 -14.62 -2.41 1.84
C GLY A 141 -14.34 -3.63 0.96
N GLY A 142 -13.12 -3.75 0.45
CA GLY A 142 -12.73 -4.81 -0.48
C GLY A 142 -12.56 -6.20 0.16
N ILE A 143 -12.50 -6.32 1.49
CA ILE A 143 -12.32 -7.60 2.17
C ILE A 143 -13.65 -8.37 2.14
N THR A 144 -13.71 -9.41 1.32
CA THR A 144 -14.88 -10.30 1.19
C THR A 144 -14.90 -11.44 2.20
N SER A 145 -13.73 -11.78 2.77
CA SER A 145 -13.61 -12.81 3.81
C SER A 145 -13.97 -12.24 5.18
N ASP A 146 -15.00 -12.81 5.80
CA ASP A 146 -15.42 -12.46 7.17
C ASP A 146 -14.30 -12.63 8.19
N PHE A 147 -13.49 -13.69 8.01
CA PHE A 147 -12.36 -13.98 8.90
C PHE A 147 -11.32 -12.86 8.82
N GLU A 148 -10.90 -12.48 7.61
CA GLU A 148 -9.90 -11.42 7.41
C GLU A 148 -10.45 -10.06 7.90
N LEU A 149 -11.73 -9.76 7.64
CA LEU A 149 -12.33 -8.51 8.12
C LEU A 149 -12.43 -8.48 9.64
N ALA A 150 -12.81 -9.59 10.28
CA ALA A 150 -12.87 -9.71 11.73
C ALA A 150 -11.50 -9.53 12.37
N GLU A 151 -10.44 -10.13 11.82
CA GLU A 151 -9.07 -9.96 12.30
C GLU A 151 -8.62 -8.49 12.27
N LEU A 152 -8.94 -7.74 11.21
CA LEU A 152 -8.65 -6.31 11.14
C LEU A 152 -9.42 -5.51 12.21
N LEU A 153 -10.71 -5.80 12.38
CA LEU A 153 -11.56 -5.13 13.37
C LEU A 153 -11.05 -5.38 14.78
N VAL A 154 -10.71 -6.62 15.12
CA VAL A 154 -10.11 -6.98 16.41
C VAL A 154 -8.82 -6.20 16.64
N MET A 155 -7.94 -6.13 15.64
CA MET A 155 -6.69 -5.38 15.73
C MET A 155 -6.92 -3.89 16.02
N ILE A 156 -7.89 -3.27 15.35
CA ILE A 156 -8.23 -1.85 15.57
C ILE A 156 -8.78 -1.66 17.00
N ALA A 157 -9.74 -2.49 17.42
CA ALA A 157 -10.38 -2.38 18.74
C ALA A 157 -9.41 -2.61 19.91
N GLN A 158 -8.36 -3.41 19.71
CA GLN A 158 -7.32 -3.63 20.72
C GLN A 158 -6.35 -2.46 20.87
N ARG A 159 -6.20 -1.61 19.85
CA ARG A 159 -5.15 -0.58 19.79
C ARG A 159 -5.69 0.84 19.89
N TYR A 160 -6.94 1.08 19.53
CA TYR A 160 -7.50 2.42 19.44
C TYR A 160 -8.86 2.51 20.15
N PRO A 161 -9.14 3.65 20.81
CA PRO A 161 -10.47 3.90 21.35
C PRO A 161 -11.48 4.09 20.21
N LEU A 162 -12.65 3.46 20.33
CA LEU A 162 -13.78 3.67 19.41
C LEU A 162 -14.56 4.94 19.79
N ASP A 163 -13.93 6.08 19.56
CA ASP A 163 -14.52 7.40 19.75
C ASP A 163 -15.67 7.69 18.76
N ASP A 164 -16.28 8.86 18.87
CA ASP A 164 -17.45 9.22 18.05
C ASP A 164 -17.13 9.29 16.54
N VAL A 165 -15.87 9.48 16.17
CA VAL A 165 -15.42 9.57 14.77
C VAL A 165 -15.22 8.18 14.18
N LEU A 166 -14.53 7.29 14.89
CA LEU A 166 -14.22 5.95 14.39
C LEU A 166 -15.40 4.97 14.52
N ARG A 167 -16.22 5.13 15.56
CA ARG A 167 -17.28 4.19 15.91
C ARG A 167 -18.28 3.92 14.78
N PRO A 168 -18.77 4.89 13.99
CA PRO A 168 -19.68 4.63 12.88
C PRO A 168 -19.08 3.70 11.82
N ALA A 169 -17.85 3.98 11.38
CA ALA A 169 -17.15 3.17 10.39
C ALA A 169 -16.88 1.75 10.91
N TYR A 170 -16.50 1.63 12.19
CA TYR A 170 -16.24 0.33 12.83
C TYR A 170 -17.49 -0.55 12.84
N PHE A 171 -18.63 -0.02 13.28
CA PHE A 171 -19.86 -0.81 13.34
C PHE A 171 -20.45 -1.10 11.95
N ALA A 172 -20.28 -0.22 10.97
CA ALA A 172 -20.65 -0.50 9.59
C ALA A 172 -19.87 -1.71 9.03
N ALA A 173 -18.54 -1.74 9.25
CA ALA A 173 -17.71 -2.87 8.86
C ALA A 173 -18.05 -4.15 9.64
N ALA A 174 -18.25 -4.07 10.96
CA ALA A 174 -18.63 -5.22 11.80
C ALA A 174 -20.00 -5.81 11.40
N GLY A 175 -20.93 -4.99 10.92
CA GLY A 175 -22.23 -5.44 10.40
C GLY A 175 -22.10 -6.36 9.18
N ARG A 176 -21.06 -6.16 8.35
CA ARG A 176 -20.83 -6.98 7.14
C ARG A 176 -20.43 -8.41 7.49
N VAL A 177 -19.61 -8.58 8.52
CA VAL A 177 -19.21 -9.90 9.07
C VAL A 177 -20.44 -10.68 9.54
N ARG A 178 -21.38 -10.01 10.23
CA ARG A 178 -22.60 -10.66 10.73
C ARG A 178 -23.54 -11.06 9.59
N GLY A 179 -23.77 -10.16 8.64
CA GLY A 179 -24.71 -10.40 7.54
C GLY A 179 -24.29 -11.52 6.60
N ALA A 180 -22.99 -11.77 6.41
CA ALA A 180 -22.49 -12.89 5.62
C ALA A 180 -22.64 -14.24 6.36
N ALA A 181 -22.32 -14.28 7.66
CA ALA A 181 -22.52 -15.46 8.49
C ALA A 181 -23.99 -15.91 8.60
N GLU A 182 -24.94 -15.00 8.43
CA GLU A 182 -26.38 -15.30 8.35
C GLU A 182 -26.80 -15.83 6.97
N ARG A 183 -26.13 -15.40 5.88
CA ARG A 183 -26.37 -15.91 4.51
C ARG A 183 -25.83 -17.32 4.31
N SER A 184 -24.69 -17.66 4.90
CA SER A 184 -24.09 -19.01 4.78
C SER A 184 -24.79 -20.10 5.60
N ARG A 185 -25.79 -19.75 6.42
CA ARG A 185 -26.59 -20.70 7.23
C ARG A 185 -27.98 -20.99 6.63
N ARG A 186 -28.31 -20.42 5.47
CA ARG A 186 -29.53 -20.68 4.72
C ARG A 186 -29.22 -21.56 3.53
#